data_AF-A0A271LLU6-F1
#
_entry.id   AF-A0A271LLU6-F1
#
_cell.length_a   1.000
_cell.length_b   1.000
_cell.length_c   1.000
_cell.angle_alpha   90.00
_cell.angle_beta   90.00
_cell.angle_gamma   90.00
#
_symmetry.space_group_name_H-M   'P 1'
#
loop_
_entity.id
_entity.type
_entity.pdbx_description
1 polymer ?
#
loop_
_entity_poly.entity_id
_entity_poly.type
_entity_poly.pdbx_seq_one_letter_code
_entity_poly.pdbx_strand_id
1 'polypeptide(L)'
;MWTRASRSRMADLEKRAKRYPTDLTDEEWAIVRSFLPPPPKRGRKPATDLREVLNALRYLARSGGGWRMLPKDFPPWQTVYWWFRRFVRRLLFRTIHDVALMLDREQEGREQGPSAAVIDSQCIKAPAAEERGFDAAKKVVGRKRHIAVDTDGRLLMVNLTTADISDSAGAQSIVGAIRKRWPWLKHLFADAAYDRTKLMDTVDYRDYVLEIVRRSDAEPGFKVLPRRWVVERTFGWMTRWRRLVGDYEQRLDVSEAMIHLALGSLLLRRIAHP
;
A
#
# COMPACT_ATOMS: atom_id res chain seq x y z
N MET A 1 -9.96 2.97 -14.06
CA MET A 1 -10.54 1.74 -14.65
C MET A 1 -9.53 1.18 -15.64
N TRP A 2 -9.33 -0.13 -15.76
CA TRP A 2 -8.38 -0.71 -16.75
C TRP A 2 -8.98 -0.50 -18.15
N THR A 3 -8.59 0.57 -18.84
CA THR A 3 -9.06 0.86 -20.20
C THR A 3 -8.33 -0.02 -21.22
N ARG A 4 -8.82 -0.10 -22.45
CA ARG A 4 -8.12 -0.79 -23.55
C ARG A 4 -6.71 -0.19 -23.77
N ALA A 5 -6.58 1.12 -23.63
CA ALA A 5 -5.29 1.82 -23.67
C ALA A 5 -4.38 1.40 -22.51
N SER A 6 -4.89 1.33 -21.27
CA SER A 6 -4.12 0.82 -20.13
C SER A 6 -3.66 -0.62 -20.32
N ARG A 7 -4.49 -1.48 -20.93
CA ARG A 7 -4.15 -2.88 -21.24
C ARG A 7 -3.01 -2.98 -22.25
N SER A 8 -3.11 -2.24 -23.35
CA SER A 8 -2.07 -2.24 -24.40
C SER A 8 -0.74 -1.77 -23.84
N ARG A 9 -0.76 -0.65 -23.10
CA ARG A 9 0.44 -0.12 -22.43
C ARG A 9 1.06 -1.14 -21.48
N MET A 10 0.26 -1.83 -20.65
CA MET A 10 0.80 -2.87 -19.77
C MET A 10 1.43 -4.02 -20.56
N ALA A 11 0.81 -4.48 -21.64
CA ALA A 11 1.38 -5.53 -22.49
C ALA A 11 2.71 -5.10 -23.13
N ASP A 12 2.85 -3.83 -23.52
CA ASP A 12 4.10 -3.31 -24.07
C ASP A 12 5.19 -3.20 -22.99
N LEU A 13 4.84 -2.81 -21.77
CA LEU A 13 5.77 -2.85 -20.63
C LEU A 13 6.22 -4.27 -20.31
N GLU A 14 5.31 -5.24 -20.38
CA GLU A 14 5.65 -6.65 -20.17
C GLU A 14 6.65 -7.16 -21.22
N LYS A 15 6.54 -6.71 -22.48
CA LYS A 15 7.52 -7.02 -23.53
C LYS A 15 8.88 -6.35 -23.28
N ARG A 16 8.90 -5.15 -22.70
CA ARG A 16 10.14 -4.44 -22.32
C ARG A 16 10.80 -5.02 -21.08
N ALA A 17 10.05 -5.74 -20.26
CA ALA A 17 10.57 -6.39 -19.07
C ALA A 17 11.52 -7.52 -19.46
N LYS A 18 12.68 -7.62 -18.80
CA LYS A 18 13.75 -8.52 -19.24
C LYS A 18 13.37 -10.00 -19.09
N ARG A 19 12.78 -10.39 -17.95
CA ARG A 19 12.45 -11.79 -17.66
C ARG A 19 11.02 -11.96 -17.17
N TYR A 20 10.61 -11.15 -16.20
CA TYR A 20 9.27 -11.22 -15.64
C TYR A 20 8.50 -9.93 -15.91
N PRO A 21 7.17 -10.01 -16.12
CA PRO A 21 6.28 -8.83 -16.18
C PRO A 21 6.48 -7.82 -15.04
N THR A 22 6.97 -8.30 -13.89
CA THR A 22 7.25 -7.53 -12.67
C THR A 22 8.62 -6.87 -12.63
N ASP A 23 9.49 -7.12 -13.60
CA ASP A 23 10.81 -6.50 -13.64
C ASP A 23 10.67 -4.98 -13.89
N LEU A 24 11.58 -4.22 -13.29
CA LEU A 24 11.68 -2.79 -13.52
C LEU A 24 12.18 -2.55 -14.94
N THR A 25 11.48 -1.72 -15.69
CA THR A 25 11.99 -1.11 -16.93
C THR A 25 13.15 -0.16 -16.62
N ASP A 26 13.90 0.28 -17.63
CA ASP A 26 15.04 1.18 -17.41
C ASP A 26 14.58 2.55 -16.90
N GLU A 27 13.42 3.02 -17.36
CA GLU A 27 12.77 4.25 -16.90
C GLU A 27 12.32 4.13 -15.43
N GLU A 28 11.67 3.02 -15.07
CA GLU A 28 11.30 2.75 -13.66
C GLU A 28 12.55 2.65 -12.77
N TRP A 29 13.62 2.02 -13.27
CA TRP A 29 14.88 1.89 -12.55
C TRP A 29 15.58 3.24 -12.35
N ALA A 30 15.56 4.12 -13.35
CA ALA A 30 16.14 5.45 -13.26
C ALA A 30 15.51 6.29 -12.13
N ILE A 31 14.22 6.12 -11.87
CA ILE A 31 13.52 6.76 -10.76
C ILE A 31 13.94 6.14 -9.42
N VAL A 32 13.94 4.80 -9.31
CA VAL A 32 14.15 4.12 -8.02
C VAL A 32 15.61 4.14 -7.56
N ARG A 33 16.57 4.09 -8.48
CA ARG A 33 18.00 3.95 -8.15
C ARG A 33 18.53 5.08 -7.26
N SER A 34 17.96 6.28 -7.32
CA SER A 34 18.37 7.44 -6.52
C SER A 34 18.05 7.29 -5.03
N PHE A 35 17.05 6.47 -4.68
CA PHE A 35 16.68 6.18 -3.30
C PHE A 35 17.52 5.07 -2.67
N LEU A 36 18.26 4.31 -3.49
CA LEU A 36 19.02 3.17 -3.01
C LEU A 36 20.23 3.61 -2.19
N PRO A 37 20.62 2.82 -1.17
CA PRO A 37 21.81 3.10 -0.39
C PRO A 37 23.04 3.18 -1.30
N PRO A 38 23.90 4.21 -1.14
CA PRO A 38 25.15 4.24 -1.87
C PRO A 38 26.02 3.04 -1.50
N PRO A 39 26.92 2.61 -2.40
CA PRO A 39 27.89 1.58 -2.07
C PRO A 39 28.67 1.95 -0.81
N PRO A 40 28.98 0.99 0.08
CA PRO A 40 29.75 1.28 1.27
C PRO A 40 31.14 1.82 0.91
N LYS A 41 31.57 2.89 1.60
CA LYS A 41 32.87 3.53 1.39
C LYS A 41 34.04 2.67 1.89
N ARG A 42 33.81 1.78 2.86
CA ARG A 42 34.79 0.88 3.48
C ARG A 42 34.24 -0.54 3.56
N GLY A 43 35.13 -1.53 3.55
CA GLY A 43 34.78 -2.96 3.59
C GLY A 43 34.43 -3.55 2.21
N ARG A 44 33.95 -4.80 2.22
CA ARG A 44 33.59 -5.52 0.99
C ARG A 44 32.38 -4.86 0.33
N LYS A 45 32.57 -4.35 -0.89
CA LYS A 45 31.45 -3.86 -1.73
C LYS A 45 30.49 -5.04 -2.00
N PRO A 46 29.17 -4.88 -1.79
CA PRO A 46 28.21 -5.90 -2.16
C PRO A 46 28.33 -6.18 -3.67
N ALA A 47 28.51 -7.45 -4.04
CA ALA A 47 28.50 -7.87 -5.45
C ALA A 47 27.07 -8.01 -6.01
N THR A 48 26.06 -7.92 -5.15
CA THR A 48 24.66 -8.09 -5.52
C THR A 48 24.15 -6.86 -6.26
N ASP A 49 23.58 -7.07 -7.45
CA ASP A 49 22.82 -6.06 -8.16
C ASP A 49 21.50 -5.75 -7.42
N LEU A 50 21.33 -4.50 -6.97
CA LEU A 50 20.14 -4.08 -6.26
C LEU A 50 18.89 -3.99 -7.14
N ARG A 51 19.05 -3.83 -8.46
CA ARG A 51 17.93 -3.91 -9.41
C ARG A 51 17.33 -5.30 -9.37
N GLU A 52 18.19 -6.31 -9.37
CA GLU A 52 17.81 -7.72 -9.32
C GLU A 52 17.15 -8.11 -7.99
N VAL A 53 17.61 -7.51 -6.88
CA VAL A 53 16.94 -7.65 -5.59
C VAL A 53 15.53 -7.05 -5.63
N LEU A 54 15.36 -5.84 -6.19
CA LEU A 54 14.04 -5.23 -6.30
C LEU A 54 13.11 -5.97 -7.27
N ASN A 55 13.63 -6.47 -8.39
CA ASN A 55 12.90 -7.33 -9.32
C ASN A 55 12.40 -8.60 -8.60
N ALA A 56 13.25 -9.27 -7.84
CA ALA A 56 12.89 -10.45 -7.05
C ALA A 56 11.79 -10.14 -6.02
N LEU A 57 11.86 -8.97 -5.36
CA LEU A 57 10.85 -8.55 -4.38
C LEU A 57 9.51 -8.22 -5.04
N ARG A 58 9.51 -7.50 -6.17
CA ARG A 58 8.29 -7.23 -6.94
C ARG A 58 7.66 -8.54 -7.44
N TYR A 59 8.47 -9.46 -7.95
CA TYR A 59 8.03 -10.79 -8.35
C TYR A 59 7.39 -11.55 -7.18
N LEU A 60 8.05 -11.58 -6.02
CA LEU A 60 7.56 -12.25 -4.82
C LEU A 60 6.22 -11.67 -4.34
N ALA A 61 6.11 -10.35 -4.28
CA ALA A 61 4.89 -9.66 -3.86
C ALA A 61 3.74 -9.89 -4.86
N ARG A 62 4.04 -9.89 -6.16
CA ARG A 62 3.04 -10.08 -7.21
C ARG A 62 2.53 -11.52 -7.29
N SER A 63 3.45 -12.48 -7.29
CA SER A 63 3.15 -13.92 -7.42
C SER A 63 2.56 -14.52 -6.15
N GLY A 64 2.94 -14.00 -4.97
CA GLY A 64 2.55 -14.55 -3.67
C GLY A 64 3.34 -15.81 -3.27
N GLY A 65 4.44 -16.13 -3.96
CA GLY A 65 5.28 -17.28 -3.63
C GLY A 65 6.00 -17.14 -2.28
N GLY A 66 6.43 -18.27 -1.71
CA GLY A 66 7.28 -18.28 -0.51
C GLY A 66 8.72 -17.83 -0.79
N TRP A 67 9.44 -17.33 0.22
CA TRP A 67 10.83 -16.88 0.07
C TRP A 67 11.76 -17.93 -0.55
N ARG A 68 11.66 -19.19 -0.09
CA ARG A 68 12.45 -20.31 -0.61
C ARG A 68 12.07 -20.76 -2.02
N MET A 69 10.94 -20.29 -2.53
CA MET A 69 10.42 -20.57 -3.88
C MET A 69 10.78 -19.46 -4.87
N LEU A 70 11.65 -18.52 -4.50
CA LEU A 70 12.17 -17.56 -5.46
C LEU A 70 12.86 -18.30 -6.63
N PRO A 71 12.55 -17.93 -7.89
CA PRO A 71 13.22 -18.46 -9.05
C PRO A 71 14.75 -18.40 -8.96
N LYS A 72 15.43 -19.41 -9.52
CA LYS A 72 16.89 -19.59 -9.40
C LYS A 72 17.71 -18.57 -10.18
N ASP A 73 17.08 -17.85 -11.10
CA ASP A 73 17.68 -16.77 -11.88
C ASP A 73 17.70 -15.43 -11.13
N PHE A 74 16.99 -15.31 -10.00
CA PHE A 74 17.17 -14.21 -9.06
C PHE A 74 18.36 -14.48 -8.12
N PRO A 75 18.90 -13.43 -7.44
CA PRO A 75 19.86 -13.64 -6.37
C PRO A 75 19.33 -14.61 -5.30
N PRO A 76 20.20 -15.34 -4.58
CA PRO A 76 19.77 -16.29 -3.56
C PRO A 76 18.79 -15.67 -2.58
N TRP A 77 17.71 -16.39 -2.24
CA TRP A 77 16.61 -15.84 -1.45
C TRP A 77 17.07 -15.25 -0.10
N GLN A 78 18.12 -15.80 0.51
CA GLN A 78 18.71 -15.28 1.75
C GLN A 78 19.27 -13.87 1.55
N THR A 79 19.91 -13.63 0.40
CA THR A 79 20.47 -12.32 0.02
C THR A 79 19.35 -11.34 -0.25
N VAL A 80 18.31 -11.75 -0.99
CA VAL A 80 17.13 -10.91 -1.26
C VAL A 80 16.42 -10.54 0.04
N TYR A 81 16.20 -11.51 0.94
CA TYR A 81 15.57 -11.28 2.24
C TYR A 81 16.41 -10.37 3.15
N TRP A 82 17.74 -10.55 3.17
CA TRP A 82 18.64 -9.68 3.92
C TRP A 82 18.52 -8.22 3.48
N TRP A 83 18.56 -7.98 2.16
CA TRP A 83 18.38 -6.64 1.60
C TRP A 83 16.99 -6.10 1.86
N PHE A 84 15.94 -6.91 1.70
CA PHE A 84 14.58 -6.52 2.03
C PHE A 84 14.48 -6.02 3.47
N ARG A 85 14.95 -6.79 4.45
CA ARG A 85 14.94 -6.36 5.87
C ARG A 85 15.77 -5.11 6.13
N ARG A 86 16.82 -4.87 5.33
CA ARG A 86 17.61 -3.63 5.37
C ARG A 86 16.83 -2.45 4.79
N PHE A 87 16.07 -2.66 3.71
CA PHE A 87 15.20 -1.65 3.11
C PHE A 87 14.02 -1.29 4.02
N VAL A 88 13.39 -2.28 4.66
CA VAL A 88 12.34 -2.06 5.67
C VAL A 88 12.83 -1.16 6.80
N ARG A 89 14.01 -1.47 7.38
CA ARG A 89 14.61 -0.65 8.45
C ARG A 89 14.96 0.77 8.04
N ARG A 90 15.10 1.04 6.73
CA ARG A 90 15.37 2.37 6.17
C ARG A 90 14.10 3.07 5.68
N LEU A 91 12.93 2.47 5.88
CA LEU A 91 11.64 2.94 5.35
C LEU A 91 11.64 3.13 3.83
N LEU A 92 12.51 2.42 3.11
CA LEU A 92 12.76 2.69 1.68
C LEU A 92 11.50 2.55 0.83
N PHE A 93 10.71 1.49 1.05
CA PHE A 93 9.48 1.26 0.29
C PHE A 93 8.45 2.36 0.53
N ARG A 94 8.35 2.85 1.78
CA ARG A 94 7.48 3.97 2.13
C ARG A 94 7.96 5.26 1.47
N THR A 95 9.26 5.55 1.49
CA THR A 95 9.83 6.73 0.83
C THR A 95 9.57 6.72 -0.68
N ILE A 96 9.87 5.60 -1.36
CA ILE A 96 9.62 5.46 -2.80
C ILE A 96 8.13 5.63 -3.10
N HIS A 97 7.27 4.97 -2.32
CA HIS A 97 5.83 5.06 -2.46
C HIS A 97 5.34 6.51 -2.32
N ASP A 98 5.78 7.22 -1.30
CA ASP A 98 5.29 8.57 -1.00
C ASP A 98 5.77 9.59 -2.05
N VAL A 99 7.01 9.48 -2.54
CA VAL A 99 7.48 10.33 -3.65
C VAL A 99 6.73 10.00 -4.94
N ALA A 100 6.55 8.71 -5.25
CA ALA A 100 5.80 8.31 -6.43
C ALA A 100 4.34 8.78 -6.37
N LEU A 101 3.74 8.80 -5.17
CA LEU A 101 2.41 9.35 -4.95
C LEU A 101 2.34 10.84 -5.28
N MET A 102 3.29 11.64 -4.79
CA MET A 102 3.33 13.08 -5.05
C MET A 102 3.48 13.37 -6.55
N LEU A 103 4.40 12.67 -7.23
CA LEU A 103 4.62 12.81 -8.67
C LEU A 103 3.39 12.38 -9.49
N ASP A 104 2.74 11.27 -9.12
CA ASP A 104 1.53 10.78 -9.80
C ASP A 104 0.34 11.73 -9.60
N ARG A 105 0.29 12.49 -8.49
CA ARG A 105 -0.72 13.52 -8.29
C ARG A 105 -0.48 14.72 -9.19
N GLU A 106 0.76 15.19 -9.30
CA GLU A 106 1.11 16.30 -10.19
C GLU A 106 0.83 15.97 -11.66
N GLN A 107 1.16 14.75 -12.10
CA GLN A 107 0.84 14.29 -13.46
C GLN A 107 -0.66 14.27 -13.77
N GLU A 108 -1.51 14.11 -12.75
CA GLU A 108 -2.96 14.20 -12.88
C GLU A 108 -3.51 15.62 -12.65
N GLY A 109 -2.64 16.64 -12.63
CA GLY A 109 -3.03 18.04 -12.47
C GLY A 109 -3.50 18.39 -11.05
N ARG A 110 -3.04 17.64 -10.05
CA ARG A 110 -3.40 17.86 -8.63
C ARG A 110 -2.19 18.32 -7.83
N GLU A 111 -2.44 19.04 -6.75
CA GLU A 111 -1.39 19.36 -5.78
C GLU A 111 -0.80 18.09 -5.14
N GLN A 112 0.51 18.10 -4.87
CA GLN A 112 1.20 17.00 -4.19
C GLN A 112 0.55 16.64 -2.84
N GLY A 113 0.11 17.67 -2.10
CA GLY A 113 -0.63 17.52 -0.86
C GLY A 113 -2.10 17.12 -1.11
N PRO A 114 -2.60 16.02 -0.53
CA PRO A 114 -4.01 15.70 -0.57
C PRO A 114 -4.80 16.61 0.37
N SER A 115 -5.93 17.13 -0.10
CA SER A 115 -6.89 17.89 0.72
C SER A 115 -7.99 17.02 1.33
N ALA A 116 -8.20 15.82 0.78
CA ALA A 116 -9.23 14.89 1.20
C ALA A 116 -8.73 13.45 1.20
N ALA A 117 -9.20 12.64 2.16
CA ALA A 117 -8.88 11.23 2.26
C ALA A 117 -10.11 10.39 2.66
N VAL A 118 -10.15 9.14 2.19
CA VAL A 118 -11.18 8.15 2.51
C VAL A 118 -10.53 7.07 3.38
N ILE A 119 -11.14 6.77 4.53
CA ILE A 119 -10.67 5.74 5.47
C ILE A 119 -11.58 4.52 5.39
N ASP A 120 -10.95 3.35 5.33
CA ASP A 120 -11.65 2.07 5.50
C ASP A 120 -10.70 0.99 6.03
N SER A 121 -11.26 -0.14 6.46
CA SER A 121 -10.51 -1.27 7.01
C SER A 121 -10.84 -2.59 6.31
N GLN A 122 -9.83 -3.45 6.19
CA GLN A 122 -9.98 -4.80 5.67
C GLN A 122 -9.39 -5.82 6.64
N CYS A 123 -10.17 -6.86 6.97
CA CYS A 123 -9.68 -8.01 7.74
C CYS A 123 -9.16 -9.08 6.80
N ILE A 124 -8.01 -9.64 7.13
CA ILE A 124 -7.36 -10.68 6.35
C ILE A 124 -6.82 -11.79 7.24
N LYS A 125 -6.85 -13.01 6.71
CA LYS A 125 -6.28 -14.17 7.39
C LYS A 125 -4.78 -14.00 7.53
N ALA A 126 -4.27 -14.26 8.73
CA ALA A 126 -2.84 -14.17 9.02
C ALA A 126 -2.34 -15.43 9.74
N PRO A 127 -2.17 -16.56 9.03
CA PRO A 127 -1.92 -17.86 9.64
C PRO A 127 -0.53 -17.98 10.29
N ALA A 128 0.43 -17.17 9.85
CA ALA A 128 1.81 -17.17 10.35
C ALA A 128 2.15 -15.94 11.21
N ALA A 129 1.21 -15.02 11.43
CA ALA A 129 1.43 -13.82 12.22
C ALA A 129 1.59 -14.14 13.71
N GLU A 130 2.59 -13.53 14.36
CA GLU A 130 2.74 -13.55 15.82
C GLU A 130 1.62 -12.72 16.47
N GLU A 131 1.47 -11.48 16.00
CA GLU A 131 0.37 -10.59 16.40
C GLU A 131 -0.84 -10.76 15.47
N ARG A 132 -1.87 -11.46 15.97
CA ARG A 132 -3.16 -11.66 15.27
C ARG A 132 -4.32 -11.74 16.27
N GLY A 133 -5.53 -11.47 15.80
CA GLY A 133 -6.75 -11.51 16.58
C GLY A 133 -7.90 -12.18 15.83
N PHE A 134 -9.05 -12.29 16.48
CA PHE A 134 -10.27 -12.84 15.89
C PHE A 134 -11.33 -11.75 15.71
N ASP A 135 -11.71 -11.50 14.46
CA ASP A 135 -12.86 -10.65 14.14
C ASP A 135 -14.12 -11.53 14.15
N ALA A 136 -14.97 -11.36 15.16
CA ALA A 136 -16.20 -12.14 15.32
C ALA A 136 -17.25 -11.85 14.24
N ALA A 137 -17.31 -10.61 13.75
CA ALA A 137 -18.27 -10.21 12.72
C ALA A 137 -17.92 -10.84 11.37
N LYS A 138 -16.63 -10.83 11.00
CA LYS A 138 -16.13 -11.39 9.73
C LYS A 138 -15.72 -12.85 9.85
N LYS A 139 -15.66 -13.41 11.08
CA LYS A 139 -15.18 -14.75 11.41
C LYS A 139 -13.78 -15.02 10.85
N VAL A 140 -12.89 -14.03 10.96
CA VAL A 140 -11.51 -14.08 10.44
C VAL A 140 -10.51 -14.05 11.59
N VAL A 141 -9.62 -15.05 11.64
CA VAL A 141 -8.42 -15.00 12.47
C VAL A 141 -7.28 -14.38 11.67
N GLY A 142 -6.79 -13.22 12.09
CA GLY A 142 -5.66 -12.58 11.43
C GLY A 142 -5.46 -11.13 11.83
N ARG A 143 -5.24 -10.28 10.84
CA ARG A 143 -4.94 -8.86 11.00
C ARG A 143 -5.96 -7.99 10.29
N LYS A 144 -6.06 -6.76 10.73
CA LYS A 144 -6.88 -5.72 10.10
C LYS A 144 -5.97 -4.63 9.58
N ARG A 145 -6.13 -4.29 8.30
CA ARG A 145 -5.43 -3.18 7.64
C ARG A 145 -6.40 -2.02 7.59
N HIS A 146 -6.09 -1.00 8.36
CA HIS A 146 -6.75 0.29 8.26
C HIS A 146 -5.95 1.11 7.26
N ILE A 147 -6.61 1.64 6.24
CA ILE A 147 -5.95 2.47 5.23
C ILE A 147 -6.68 3.80 5.08
N ALA A 148 -5.92 4.83 4.78
CA ALA A 148 -6.43 6.08 4.26
C ALA A 148 -5.92 6.24 2.82
N VAL A 149 -6.79 6.63 1.90
CA VAL A 149 -6.45 6.87 0.50
C VAL A 149 -6.91 8.24 0.05
N ASP A 150 -6.26 8.82 -0.97
CA ASP A 150 -6.76 10.04 -1.60
C ASP A 150 -8.00 9.76 -2.47
N THR A 151 -8.55 10.80 -3.09
CA THR A 151 -9.77 10.69 -3.92
C THR A 151 -9.58 9.88 -5.21
N ASP A 152 -8.35 9.47 -5.58
CA ASP A 152 -8.09 8.52 -6.67
C ASP A 152 -7.63 7.14 -6.18
N GLY A 153 -7.51 6.93 -4.87
CA GLY A 153 -7.13 5.64 -4.30
C GLY A 153 -5.63 5.47 -4.13
N ARG A 154 -4.84 6.55 -4.13
CA ARG A 154 -3.43 6.49 -3.73
C ARG A 154 -3.38 6.34 -2.22
N LEU A 155 -2.61 5.37 -1.73
CA LEU A 155 -2.46 5.15 -0.29
C LEU A 155 -1.82 6.37 0.37
N LEU A 156 -2.43 6.94 1.38
CA LEU A 156 -1.86 8.05 2.16
C LEU A 156 -1.28 7.56 3.47
N MET A 157 -1.91 6.55 4.06
CA MET A 157 -1.48 5.92 5.30
C MET A 157 -2.01 4.50 5.38
N VAL A 158 -1.22 3.61 5.98
CA VAL A 158 -1.63 2.27 6.39
C VAL A 158 -1.29 2.08 7.87
N ASN A 159 -2.17 1.41 8.60
CA ASN A 159 -1.93 0.94 9.96
C ASN A 159 -2.44 -0.50 10.07
N LEU A 160 -1.59 -1.41 10.55
CA LEU A 160 -1.94 -2.81 10.74
C LEU A 160 -2.18 -3.09 12.22
N THR A 161 -3.32 -3.70 12.54
CA THR A 161 -3.66 -4.15 13.89
C THR A 161 -4.04 -5.62 13.88
N THR A 162 -4.18 -6.22 15.06
CA THR A 162 -4.87 -7.51 15.19
C THR A 162 -6.34 -7.36 14.78
N ALA A 163 -6.98 -8.45 14.34
CA ALA A 163 -8.32 -8.38 13.74
C ALA A 163 -9.46 -8.09 14.74
N ASP A 164 -9.24 -8.33 16.03
CA ASP A 164 -10.17 -8.04 17.13
C ASP A 164 -10.31 -6.55 17.44
N ILE A 165 -9.32 -5.73 17.04
CA ILE A 165 -9.39 -4.28 17.19
C ILE A 165 -10.51 -3.71 16.33
N SER A 166 -11.42 -2.94 16.95
CA SER A 166 -12.52 -2.29 16.24
C SER A 166 -12.04 -1.23 15.24
N ASP A 167 -12.80 -1.06 14.17
CA ASP A 167 -12.48 -0.14 13.06
C ASP A 167 -12.31 1.30 13.57
N SER A 168 -13.21 1.77 14.44
CA SER A 168 -13.11 3.07 15.10
C SER A 168 -11.77 3.29 15.84
N ALA A 169 -11.29 2.32 16.61
CA ALA A 169 -10.05 2.43 17.36
C ALA A 169 -8.83 2.45 16.42
N GLY A 170 -8.83 1.62 15.39
CA GLY A 170 -7.78 1.63 14.37
C GLY A 170 -7.72 2.92 13.56
N ALA A 171 -8.88 3.52 13.26
CA ALA A 171 -8.96 4.81 12.57
C ALA A 171 -8.45 5.97 13.42
N GLN A 172 -8.67 5.99 14.74
CA GLN A 172 -8.11 7.07 15.59
C GLN A 172 -6.59 7.18 15.47
N SER A 173 -5.90 6.05 15.39
CA SER A 173 -4.45 5.99 15.15
C SER A 173 -4.07 6.57 13.79
N ILE A 174 -4.87 6.32 12.75
CA ILE A 174 -4.67 6.91 11.42
C ILE A 174 -4.91 8.41 11.43
N VAL A 175 -6.02 8.88 12.02
CA VAL A 175 -6.38 10.32 12.04
C VAL A 175 -5.27 11.15 12.70
N GLY A 176 -4.63 10.63 13.76
CA GLY A 176 -3.52 11.33 14.41
C GLY A 176 -2.24 11.38 13.58
N ALA A 177 -1.90 10.29 12.91
CA ALA A 177 -0.66 10.20 12.17
C ALA A 177 -0.75 10.80 10.76
N ILE A 178 -1.93 10.77 10.13
CA ILE A 178 -2.14 11.30 8.79
C ILE A 178 -1.93 12.82 8.75
N ARG A 179 -2.29 13.57 9.80
CA ARG A 179 -2.01 15.03 9.87
C ARG A 179 -0.52 15.34 9.91
N LYS A 180 0.22 14.59 10.73
CA LYS A 180 1.68 14.75 10.82
C LYS A 180 2.34 14.49 9.48
N ARG A 181 1.76 13.59 8.67
CA ARG A 181 2.25 13.24 7.35
C ARG A 181 1.78 14.21 6.26
N TRP A 182 0.53 14.63 6.32
CA TRP A 182 -0.20 15.42 5.33
C TRP A 182 -0.93 16.59 6.03
N PRO A 183 -0.21 17.67 6.39
CA PRO A 183 -0.77 18.76 7.18
C PRO A 183 -1.93 19.50 6.50
N TRP A 184 -1.98 19.44 5.17
CA TRP A 184 -2.95 20.13 4.30
C TRP A 184 -4.29 19.38 4.17
N LEU A 185 -4.39 18.19 4.74
CA LEU A 185 -5.60 17.37 4.69
C LEU A 185 -6.70 18.07 5.53
N LYS A 186 -7.87 18.29 4.93
CA LYS A 186 -9.02 18.97 5.59
C LYS A 186 -10.24 18.06 5.74
N HIS A 187 -10.45 17.16 4.77
CA HIS A 187 -11.64 16.31 4.72
C HIS A 187 -11.30 14.83 4.90
N LEU A 188 -12.02 14.15 5.78
CA LEU A 188 -11.92 12.72 6.01
C LEU A 188 -13.30 12.08 5.80
N PHE A 189 -13.38 11.13 4.89
CA PHE A 189 -14.59 10.35 4.62
C PHE A 189 -14.48 8.98 5.29
N ALA A 190 -15.49 8.57 6.05
CA ALA A 190 -15.53 7.27 6.72
C ALA A 190 -16.95 6.66 6.69
N ASP A 191 -17.05 5.34 6.92
CA ASP A 191 -18.35 4.64 7.05
C ASP A 191 -19.02 4.91 8.41
N ALA A 192 -20.31 4.61 8.51
CA ALA A 192 -21.09 4.65 9.75
C ALA A 192 -20.48 3.79 10.88
N ALA A 193 -19.71 2.75 10.55
CA ALA A 193 -18.97 1.96 11.55
C ALA A 193 -17.93 2.79 12.34
N TYR A 194 -17.57 3.97 11.84
CA TYR A 194 -16.65 4.91 12.48
C TYR A 194 -17.39 6.00 13.31
N ASP A 195 -18.72 5.94 13.37
CA ASP A 195 -19.59 6.86 14.13
C ASP A 195 -19.56 6.56 15.63
N ARG A 196 -18.38 6.68 16.24
CA ARG A 196 -18.23 6.65 17.70
C ARG A 196 -17.77 8.02 18.18
N THR A 197 -18.44 8.54 19.21
CA THR A 197 -18.20 9.86 19.84
C THR A 197 -16.71 10.19 20.00
N LYS A 198 -15.89 9.25 20.49
CA LYS A 198 -14.45 9.46 20.68
C LYS A 198 -13.69 9.83 19.40
N LEU A 199 -14.12 9.34 18.24
CA LEU A 199 -13.48 9.65 16.96
C LEU A 199 -13.89 11.04 16.47
N MET A 200 -15.15 11.46 16.70
CA MET A 200 -15.60 12.84 16.49
C MET A 200 -14.82 13.82 17.38
N ASP A 201 -14.69 13.55 18.69
CA ASP A 201 -13.95 14.42 19.63
C ASP A 201 -12.49 14.64 19.19
N THR A 202 -11.87 13.59 18.64
CA THR A 202 -10.48 13.63 18.16
C THR A 202 -10.33 14.46 16.86
N VAL A 203 -11.37 14.48 16.04
CA VAL A 203 -11.43 15.21 14.77
C VAL A 203 -11.74 16.68 15.01
N ASP A 204 -12.70 16.98 15.90
CA ASP A 204 -13.08 18.34 16.28
C ASP A 204 -11.90 19.11 16.87
N TYR A 205 -11.06 18.46 17.68
CA TYR A 205 -9.82 19.06 18.21
C TYR A 205 -8.77 19.39 17.12
N ARG A 206 -8.94 18.91 15.89
CA ARG A 206 -7.89 18.93 14.85
C ARG A 206 -8.29 19.66 13.56
N ASP A 207 -9.35 20.47 13.58
CA ASP A 207 -9.83 21.24 12.42
C ASP A 207 -10.13 20.37 11.19
N TYR A 208 -10.62 19.15 11.39
CA TYR A 208 -11.05 18.26 10.30
C TYR A 208 -12.56 18.28 10.15
N VAL A 209 -13.02 18.13 8.90
CA VAL A 209 -14.40 17.71 8.64
C VAL A 209 -14.38 16.20 8.44
N LEU A 210 -14.85 15.45 9.44
CA LEU A 210 -15.16 14.04 9.27
C LEU A 210 -16.58 13.91 8.72
N GLU A 211 -16.69 13.45 7.48
CA GLU A 211 -17.96 13.16 6.86
C GLU A 211 -18.24 11.65 6.94
N ILE A 212 -19.23 11.30 7.77
CA ILE A 212 -19.69 9.92 7.89
C ILE A 212 -20.70 9.64 6.79
N VAL A 213 -20.28 8.85 5.80
CA VAL A 213 -21.11 8.48 4.66
C VAL A 213 -21.98 7.29 5.03
N ARG A 214 -23.20 7.57 5.48
CA ARG A 214 -24.20 6.55 5.82
C ARG A 214 -24.84 5.97 4.55
N ARG A 215 -25.22 4.68 4.60
CA ARG A 215 -26.10 4.09 3.58
C ARG A 215 -27.50 4.70 3.73
N SER A 216 -28.12 5.11 2.62
CA SER A 216 -29.54 5.43 2.60
C SER A 216 -30.33 4.11 2.52
N ASP A 217 -30.89 3.66 3.63
CA ASP A 217 -31.71 2.43 3.69
C ASP A 217 -33.08 2.59 2.98
N ALA A 218 -33.38 3.79 2.46
CA ALA A 218 -34.67 4.16 1.89
C ALA A 218 -34.91 3.68 0.43
N GLU A 219 -33.89 3.17 -0.26
CA GLU A 219 -34.04 2.72 -1.66
C GLU A 219 -33.49 1.30 -1.86
N PRO A 220 -34.27 0.36 -2.43
CA PRO A 220 -33.80 -1.00 -2.70
C PRO A 220 -32.79 -1.01 -3.85
N GLY A 221 -31.55 -1.45 -3.57
CA GLY A 221 -30.50 -1.68 -4.58
C GLY A 221 -29.10 -1.30 -4.11
N PHE A 222 -28.05 -1.83 -4.76
CA PHE A 222 -26.67 -1.38 -4.51
C PHE A 222 -26.45 -0.03 -5.20
N LYS A 223 -26.48 1.06 -4.43
CA LYS A 223 -25.97 2.36 -4.88
C LYS A 223 -24.52 2.55 -4.46
N VAL A 224 -23.69 2.94 -5.41
CA VAL A 224 -22.31 3.34 -5.13
C VAL A 224 -22.35 4.59 -4.26
N LEU A 225 -21.90 4.48 -3.01
CA LEU A 225 -21.75 5.64 -2.15
C LEU A 225 -20.66 6.55 -2.74
N PRO A 226 -20.93 7.85 -2.93
CA PRO A 226 -19.94 8.79 -3.45
C PRO A 226 -18.64 8.67 -2.66
N ARG A 227 -17.51 8.57 -3.37
CA ARG A 227 -16.13 8.52 -2.82
C ARG A 227 -15.73 7.25 -2.04
N ARG A 228 -16.66 6.46 -1.48
CA ARG A 228 -16.33 5.18 -0.78
C ARG A 228 -15.76 4.10 -1.69
N TRP A 229 -16.24 4.00 -2.93
CA TRP A 229 -15.76 2.98 -3.87
C TRP A 229 -14.26 3.09 -4.18
N VAL A 230 -13.64 4.24 -3.90
CA VAL A 230 -12.22 4.50 -4.17
C VAL A 230 -11.31 3.68 -3.25
N VAL A 231 -11.63 3.60 -1.96
CA VAL A 231 -10.84 2.80 -1.00
C VAL A 231 -11.07 1.31 -1.20
N GLU A 232 -12.31 0.89 -1.50
CA GLU A 232 -12.64 -0.49 -1.89
C GLU A 232 -11.89 -0.92 -3.17
N ARG A 233 -11.81 -0.03 -4.16
CA ARG A 233 -11.00 -0.24 -5.36
C ARG A 233 -9.51 -0.40 -5.03
N THR A 234 -9.01 0.36 -4.06
CA THR A 234 -7.62 0.26 -3.60
C THR A 234 -7.36 -1.11 -2.98
N PHE A 235 -8.27 -1.62 -2.13
CA PHE A 235 -8.20 -3.01 -1.67
C PHE A 235 -8.24 -4.00 -2.85
N GLY A 236 -9.06 -3.74 -3.87
CA GLY A 236 -9.08 -4.52 -5.12
C GLY A 236 -7.76 -4.48 -5.90
N TRP A 237 -6.99 -3.40 -5.81
CA TRP A 237 -5.62 -3.36 -6.36
C TRP A 237 -4.67 -4.20 -5.51
N MET A 238 -4.79 -4.15 -4.19
CA MET A 238 -3.98 -4.98 -3.28
C MET A 238 -4.20 -6.47 -3.55
N THR A 239 -5.43 -6.93 -3.82
CA THR A 239 -5.69 -8.36 -4.11
C THR A 239 -5.02 -8.86 -5.38
N ARG A 240 -4.70 -7.98 -6.34
CA ARG A 240 -3.91 -8.35 -7.55
C ARG A 240 -2.45 -8.62 -7.22
N TRP A 241 -1.96 -8.17 -6.07
CA TRP A 241 -0.67 -8.56 -5.54
C TRP A 241 -0.90 -9.75 -4.61
N ARG A 242 -0.72 -10.96 -5.14
CA ARG A 242 -1.20 -12.19 -4.49
C ARG A 242 -0.66 -12.37 -3.06
N ARG A 243 0.54 -11.84 -2.78
CA ARG A 243 1.12 -11.84 -1.44
C ARG A 243 0.32 -11.04 -0.42
N LEU A 244 -0.51 -10.10 -0.88
CA LEU A 244 -1.41 -9.28 -0.06
C LEU A 244 -2.84 -9.82 -0.03
N VAL A 245 -3.13 -11.05 -0.48
CA VAL A 245 -4.47 -11.63 -0.32
C VAL A 245 -4.68 -12.15 1.11
N GLY A 246 -3.65 -12.80 1.66
CA GLY A 246 -3.53 -13.14 3.08
C GLY A 246 -2.18 -12.67 3.60
N ASP A 247 -2.04 -12.48 4.92
CA ASP A 247 -0.78 -12.05 5.52
C ASP A 247 0.00 -13.26 6.04
N TYR A 248 1.04 -13.63 5.28
CA TYR A 248 1.95 -14.71 5.64
C TYR A 248 3.16 -14.21 6.43
N GLU A 249 3.20 -12.92 6.78
CA GLU A 249 4.33 -12.30 7.45
C GLU A 249 4.16 -12.37 8.97
N GLN A 250 5.21 -12.85 9.66
CA GLN A 250 5.22 -12.92 11.12
C GLN A 250 5.10 -11.54 11.77
N ARG A 251 5.77 -10.53 11.21
CA ARG A 251 5.91 -9.19 11.79
C ARG A 251 5.06 -8.16 11.05
N LEU A 252 4.52 -7.18 11.80
CA LEU A 252 3.75 -6.07 11.23
C LEU A 252 4.58 -5.21 10.27
N ASP A 253 5.84 -4.91 10.62
CA ASP A 253 6.74 -4.09 9.79
C ASP A 253 7.02 -4.71 8.40
N VAL A 254 7.05 -6.05 8.31
CA VAL A 254 7.18 -6.77 7.04
C VAL A 254 5.90 -6.66 6.22
N SER A 255 4.76 -6.86 6.85
CA SER A 255 3.45 -6.80 6.19
C SER A 255 3.18 -5.40 5.64
N GLU A 256 3.47 -4.36 6.42
CA GLU A 256 3.38 -2.96 6.00
C GLU A 256 4.32 -2.67 4.82
N ALA A 257 5.56 -3.15 4.87
CA ALA A 257 6.51 -2.99 3.78
C ALA A 257 6.07 -3.67 2.48
N MET A 258 5.41 -4.84 2.56
CA MET A 258 4.86 -5.51 1.39
C MET A 258 3.72 -4.71 0.75
N ILE A 259 2.90 -4.04 1.57
CA ILE A 259 1.85 -3.12 1.09
C ILE A 259 2.48 -1.94 0.34
N HIS A 260 3.48 -1.28 0.94
CA HIS A 260 4.18 -0.17 0.29
C HIS A 260 4.92 -0.60 -0.98
N LEU A 261 5.55 -1.78 -1.00
CA LEU A 261 6.21 -2.32 -2.19
C LEU A 261 5.21 -2.53 -3.34
N ALA A 262 4.04 -3.10 -3.03
CA ALA A 262 3.00 -3.38 -4.03
C ALA A 262 2.38 -2.10 -4.60
N LEU A 263 1.92 -1.20 -3.73
CA LEU A 263 1.27 0.04 -4.16
C LEU A 263 2.29 1.03 -4.74
N GLY A 264 3.52 1.05 -4.20
CA GLY A 264 4.62 1.83 -4.75
C GLY A 264 5.02 1.35 -6.14
N SER A 265 5.01 0.04 -6.39
CA SER A 265 5.23 -0.52 -7.72
C SER A 265 4.15 -0.14 -8.72
N LEU A 266 2.90 0.03 -8.26
CA LEU A 266 1.79 0.49 -9.11
C LEU A 266 1.96 1.97 -9.46
N LEU A 267 2.27 2.82 -8.47
CA LEU A 267 2.53 4.25 -8.70
C LEU A 267 3.76 4.46 -9.59
N LEU A 268 4.83 3.72 -9.35
CA LEU A 268 6.06 3.79 -10.15
C LEU A 268 5.78 3.54 -11.64
N ARG A 269 4.91 2.58 -11.97
CA ARG A 269 4.52 2.31 -13.36
C ARG A 269 3.71 3.46 -13.96
N ARG A 270 2.85 4.11 -13.17
CA ARG A 270 2.06 5.25 -13.66
C ARG A 270 2.95 6.45 -13.96
N ILE A 271 3.88 6.77 -13.05
CA ILE A 271 4.75 7.95 -13.24
C ILE A 271 5.80 7.78 -14.33
N ALA A 272 6.30 6.56 -14.53
CA ALA A 272 7.28 6.26 -15.57
C ALA A 272 6.64 6.13 -16.95
N HIS A 273 5.37 5.73 -17.01
CA HIS A 273 4.65 5.44 -18.24
C HIS A 273 3.23 6.04 -18.18
N PRO A 274 3.09 7.38 -18.32
CA PRO A 274 1.80 8.06 -18.20
C PRO A 274 0.74 7.61 -19.22
#